data_AF-A0A7S4FUB8-F1
#
_entry.id   AF-A0A7S4FUB8-F1
#
_cell.length_a   1.000
_cell.length_b   1.000
_cell.length_c   1.000
_cell.angle_alpha   90.00
_cell.angle_beta   90.00
_cell.angle_gamma   90.00
#
_symmetry.space_group_name_H-M   'P 1'
#
loop_
_entity.id
_entity.type
_entity.pdbx_description
1 polymer ?
#
loop_
_entity_poly.entity_id
_entity_poly.type
_entity_poly.pdbx_seq_one_letter_code
_entity_poly.pdbx_strand_id
1 'polypeptide(L)'
;PDDARAHLPALQRAMTAYIEDHLDEPLEGLELLPGVVELLRALGALPGVEVGLVTGNLEPAAWFKMRVLGIEGLFPHRLGGFGSDYCSGDITDGFQDRAE
;
A
#
# COMPACT_ATOMS: atom_id res chain seq x y z
N PRO A 1 13.31 15.09 -16.17
CA PRO A 1 14.19 14.38 -17.11
C PRO A 1 13.46 13.16 -17.67
N ASP A 2 13.13 13.18 -18.96
CA ASP A 2 12.26 12.19 -19.63
C ASP A 2 12.79 10.73 -19.56
N ASP A 3 14.05 10.55 -19.17
CA ASP A 3 14.74 9.27 -19.04
C ASP A 3 14.32 8.47 -17.78
N ALA A 4 14.05 9.15 -16.66
CA ALA A 4 13.78 8.46 -15.38
C ALA A 4 12.49 7.63 -15.40
N ARG A 5 11.46 8.09 -16.13
CA ARG A 5 10.15 7.42 -16.21
C ARG A 5 10.26 6.06 -16.91
N ALA A 6 11.12 5.96 -17.93
CA ALA A 6 11.34 4.71 -18.66
C ALA A 6 11.91 3.59 -17.78
N HIS A 7 12.59 3.95 -16.69
CA HIS A 7 13.19 3.01 -15.75
C HIS A 7 12.28 2.61 -14.59
N LEU A 8 11.12 3.28 -14.40
CA LEU A 8 10.21 2.98 -13.29
C LEU A 8 9.77 1.52 -13.25
N PRO A 9 9.37 0.86 -14.36
CA PRO A 9 8.99 -0.55 -14.29
C PRO A 9 10.13 -1.47 -13.84
N ALA A 10 11.37 -1.16 -14.23
CA ALA A 10 12.54 -1.94 -13.81
C ALA A 10 12.84 -1.73 -12.33
N LEU A 11 12.75 -0.48 -11.84
CA LEU A 11 12.91 -0.14 -10.44
C LEU A 11 11.83 -0.83 -9.58
N GLN A 12 10.56 -0.74 -9.96
CA GLN A 12 9.45 -1.37 -9.24
C GLN A 12 9.65 -2.89 -9.12
N ARG A 13 10.06 -3.56 -10.21
CA ARG A 13 10.37 -5.00 -10.17
C ARG A 13 11.52 -5.32 -9.22
N ALA A 14 12.60 -4.54 -9.24
CA ALA A 14 13.73 -4.74 -8.34
C ALA A 14 13.34 -4.53 -6.87
N MET A 15 12.50 -3.52 -6.59
CA MET A 15 11.97 -3.28 -5.25
C MET A 15 11.06 -4.40 -4.76
N THR A 16 10.15 -4.90 -5.61
CA THR A 16 9.28 -6.03 -5.26
C THR A 16 10.09 -7.29 -4.96
N ALA A 17 11.05 -7.65 -5.83
CA ALA A 17 11.91 -8.82 -5.61
C ALA A 17 12.69 -8.69 -4.29
N TYR A 18 13.23 -7.51 -4.00
CA TYR A 18 13.91 -7.26 -2.73
C TYR A 18 12.98 -7.49 -1.53
N ILE A 19 11.75 -6.97 -1.55
CA ILE A 19 10.80 -7.16 -0.44
C ILE A 19 10.45 -8.65 -0.27
N GLU A 20 10.21 -9.36 -1.37
CA GLU A 20 9.87 -10.79 -1.36
C GLU A 20 11.00 -11.64 -0.77
N ASP A 21 12.26 -11.29 -1.06
CA ASP A 21 13.43 -11.99 -0.54
C ASP A 21 13.70 -11.69 0.96
N HIS A 22 13.10 -10.63 1.52
CA HIS A 22 13.37 -10.14 2.88
C HIS A 22 12.10 -10.10 3.75
N LEU A 23 11.07 -10.90 3.43
CA LEU A 23 9.80 -10.92 4.18
C LEU A 23 9.95 -11.36 5.65
N ASP A 24 11.00 -12.11 5.96
CA ASP A 24 11.26 -12.60 7.33
C ASP A 24 12.11 -11.63 8.17
N GLU A 25 12.56 -10.52 7.58
CA GLU A 25 13.36 -9.52 8.29
C GLU A 25 12.48 -8.56 9.12
N PRO A 26 12.92 -8.18 10.34
CA PRO A 26 12.18 -7.24 11.16
C PRO A 26 12.16 -5.85 10.52
N LEU A 27 10.97 -5.28 10.39
CA LEU A 27 10.77 -3.88 10.00
C LEU A 27 10.98 -2.97 11.22
N GLU A 28 12.11 -2.26 11.26
CA GLU A 28 12.37 -1.25 12.29
C GLU A 28 11.44 -0.03 12.14
N GLY A 29 10.94 0.47 13.27
CA GLY A 29 10.15 1.72 13.32
C GLY A 29 8.73 1.62 12.73
N LEU A 30 8.23 0.40 12.47
CA LEU A 30 6.86 0.19 12.02
C LEU A 30 5.92 -0.03 13.21
N GLU A 31 5.05 0.93 13.49
CA GLU A 31 4.11 0.89 14.59
C GLU A 31 2.70 1.32 14.15
N LEU A 32 1.67 0.78 14.82
CA LEU A 32 0.29 1.21 14.62
C LEU A 32 0.04 2.54 15.34
N LEU A 33 -0.61 3.48 14.65
CA LEU A 33 -1.05 4.70 15.29
C LEU A 33 -2.19 4.40 16.29
N PRO A 34 -2.28 5.15 17.41
CA PRO A 34 -3.36 4.99 18.37
C PRO A 34 -4.74 5.12 17.72
N GLY A 35 -5.64 4.17 18.00
CA GLY A 35 -7.02 4.18 17.50
C GLY A 35 -7.23 3.56 16.12
N VAL A 36 -6.18 3.16 15.39
CA VAL A 36 -6.31 2.59 14.04
C VAL A 36 -7.08 1.27 14.06
N VAL A 37 -6.77 0.38 15.00
CA VAL A 37 -7.43 -0.94 15.07
C VAL A 37 -8.91 -0.78 15.41
N GLU A 38 -9.22 0.09 16.36
CA GLU A 38 -10.59 0.41 16.79
C GLU A 38 -11.39 1.01 15.64
N LEU A 39 -10.80 1.96 14.91
CA LEU A 39 -11.42 2.59 13.75
C LEU A 39 -11.72 1.58 12.64
N LEU A 40 -10.72 0.77 12.24
CA LEU A 40 -10.88 -0.20 11.15
C LEU A 40 -11.94 -1.26 11.50
N ARG A 41 -11.97 -1.72 12.76
CA ARG A 41 -13.01 -2.65 13.24
C ARG A 41 -14.40 -2.00 13.24
N ALA A 42 -14.50 -0.75 13.66
CA ALA A 42 -15.77 -0.02 13.68
C ALA A 42 -16.31 0.18 12.25
N LEU A 43 -15.45 0.56 11.30
CA LEU A 43 -15.83 0.72 9.90
C LEU A 43 -16.22 -0.60 9.25
N GLY A 44 -15.45 -1.67 9.45
CA GLY A 44 -15.74 -3.01 8.90
C GLY A 44 -17.01 -3.66 9.46
N ALA A 45 -17.56 -3.16 10.58
CA ALA A 45 -18.83 -3.61 11.13
C ALA A 45 -20.05 -2.87 10.55
N LEU A 46 -19.85 -1.79 9.78
CA LEU A 46 -20.95 -1.01 9.22
C LEU A 46 -21.51 -1.69 7.96
N PRO A 47 -22.82 -1.94 7.87
CA PRO A 47 -23.43 -2.53 6.69
C PRO A 47 -23.29 -1.57 5.50
N GLY A 48 -22.81 -2.10 4.36
CA GLY A 48 -22.62 -1.33 3.13
C GLY A 48 -21.36 -0.47 3.10
N VAL A 49 -20.44 -0.65 4.06
CA VAL A 49 -19.12 0.01 4.07
C VAL A 49 -18.04 -1.04 3.82
N GLU A 50 -17.09 -0.71 2.95
CA GLU A 50 -15.91 -1.52 2.68
C GLU A 50 -14.65 -0.74 3.05
N VAL A 51 -13.65 -1.45 3.59
CA VAL A 51 -12.39 -0.86 4.03
C VAL A 51 -11.29 -1.25 3.04
N GLY A 52 -10.66 -0.25 2.43
CA GLY A 52 -9.53 -0.41 1.52
C GLY A 52 -8.28 0.33 1.99
N LEU A 53 -7.13 -0.05 1.43
CA LEU A 53 -5.83 0.53 1.73
C LEU A 53 -5.35 1.42 0.58
N VAL A 54 -5.16 2.72 0.82
CA VAL A 54 -4.60 3.64 -0.17
C VAL A 54 -3.22 4.12 0.26
N THR A 55 -2.20 3.91 -0.56
CA THR A 55 -0.82 4.27 -0.23
C THR A 55 0.04 4.47 -1.47
N GLY A 56 1.05 5.34 -1.38
CA GLY A 56 2.06 5.50 -2.44
C GLY A 56 3.12 4.39 -2.48
N ASN A 57 3.01 3.36 -1.65
CA ASN A 57 3.89 2.19 -1.70
C ASN A 57 3.47 1.23 -2.82
N LEU A 58 4.40 0.38 -3.27
CA LEU A 58 4.06 -0.77 -4.11
C LEU A 58 3.14 -1.72 -3.35
N GLU A 59 2.18 -2.32 -4.04
CA GLU A 59 1.19 -3.22 -3.42
C GLU A 59 1.84 -4.33 -2.55
N PRO A 60 2.88 -5.07 -2.99
CA PRO A 60 3.50 -6.09 -2.15
C PRO A 60 4.08 -5.53 -0.84
N ALA A 61 4.68 -4.33 -0.91
CA ALA A 61 5.23 -3.63 0.25
C ALA A 61 4.12 -3.20 1.23
N ALA A 62 3.00 -2.73 0.69
CA ALA A 62 1.86 -2.28 1.47
C ALA A 62 1.27 -3.44 2.27
N TRP A 63 0.97 -4.57 1.62
CA TRP A 63 0.41 -5.73 2.28
C TRP A 63 1.39 -6.40 3.25
N PHE A 64 2.68 -6.41 2.93
CA PHE A 64 3.70 -6.90 3.85
C PHE A 64 3.68 -6.13 5.18
N LYS A 65 3.62 -4.79 5.13
CA LYS A 65 3.49 -3.95 6.34
C LYS A 65 2.22 -4.29 7.13
N MET A 66 1.08 -4.48 6.45
CA MET A 66 -0.18 -4.83 7.13
C MET A 66 -0.10 -6.19 7.84
N ARG A 67 0.59 -7.16 7.24
CA ARG A 67 0.81 -8.49 7.83
C ARG A 67 1.68 -8.40 9.07
N VAL A 68 2.79 -7.70 8.98
CA VAL A 68 3.75 -7.52 10.10
C VAL A 68 3.09 -6.79 11.26
N LEU A 69 2.22 -5.83 10.98
CA LEU A 69 1.43 -5.12 11.99
C LEU A 69 0.21 -5.92 12.51
N GLY A 70 -0.06 -7.11 11.97
CA GLY A 70 -1.17 -7.96 12.41
C GLY A 70 -2.56 -7.44 12.03
N ILE A 71 -2.67 -6.52 11.06
CA ILE A 71 -3.93 -5.88 10.65
C ILE A 71 -4.38 -6.22 9.23
N GLU A 72 -3.64 -7.05 8.49
CA GLU A 72 -4.03 -7.51 7.13
C GLU A 72 -5.47 -8.07 7.10
N GLY A 73 -5.88 -8.81 8.14
CA GLY A 73 -7.23 -9.37 8.27
C GLY A 73 -8.36 -8.35 8.47
N LEU A 74 -8.05 -7.08 8.70
CA LEU A 74 -9.04 -5.99 8.75
C LEU A 74 -9.41 -5.46 7.36
N PHE A 75 -8.77 -5.98 6.30
CA PHE A 75 -9.02 -5.65 4.89
C PHE A 75 -9.42 -6.92 4.12
N PRO A 76 -10.60 -7.52 4.39
CA PRO A 76 -10.94 -8.86 3.93
C PRO A 76 -10.96 -9.02 2.39
N HIS A 77 -11.32 -7.96 1.67
CA HIS A 77 -11.37 -7.96 0.21
C HIS A 77 -10.09 -7.42 -0.43
N ARG A 78 -9.08 -7.02 0.38
CA ARG A 78 -7.81 -6.42 -0.08
C ARG A 78 -8.01 -5.32 -1.13
N LEU A 79 -9.05 -4.51 -0.93
CA LEU A 79 -9.33 -3.33 -1.76
C LEU A 79 -8.24 -2.28 -1.50
N GLY A 80 -7.84 -1.53 -2.53
CA GLY A 80 -6.84 -0.49 -2.35
C GLY A 80 -6.50 0.28 -3.61
N GLY A 81 -5.63 1.27 -3.42
CA GLY A 81 -4.99 2.05 -4.47
C GLY A 81 -3.52 2.24 -4.09
N PHE A 82 -2.62 1.79 -4.94
CA PHE A 82 -1.20 1.62 -4.65
C PHE A 82 -0.34 2.48 -5.56
N GLY A 83 0.86 2.84 -5.12
CA GLY A 83 1.83 3.53 -5.97
C GLY A 83 2.40 2.65 -7.10
N SER A 84 2.06 1.36 -7.11
CA SER A 84 2.27 0.46 -8.24
C SER A 84 1.20 0.60 -9.31
N ASP A 85 0.06 1.20 -8.99
CA ASP A 85 -1.04 1.44 -9.93
C ASP A 85 -0.67 2.63 -10.82
N TYR A 86 -1.49 2.89 -11.85
CA TYR A 86 -1.19 3.90 -12.87
C TYR A 86 -0.79 5.24 -12.25
N CYS A 87 0.43 5.67 -12.55
CA CYS A 87 0.98 6.94 -12.08
C CYS A 87 1.26 7.77 -13.33
N SER A 88 0.44 8.80 -13.56
CA SER A 88 0.56 9.72 -14.70
C SER A 88 1.97 10.32 -14.82
N GLY A 89 2.68 10.41 -13.68
CA GLY A 89 3.96 11.09 -13.55
C GLY A 89 3.81 12.62 -13.54
N ASP A 90 2.57 13.12 -13.55
CA ASP A 90 2.26 14.53 -13.41
C ASP A 90 1.86 14.82 -11.95
N ILE A 91 2.76 15.51 -11.24
CA ILE A 91 2.55 15.91 -9.84
C ILE A 91 1.43 16.94 -9.67
N THR A 92 0.89 17.49 -10.75
CA THR A 92 -0.25 18.40 -10.72
C THR A 92 -1.60 17.68 -10.70
N ASP A 93 -1.65 16.38 -11.05
CA ASP A 93 -2.87 15.54 -11.10
C ASP A 93 -2.96 14.50 -9.97
N GLY A 94 -2.28 14.74 -8.84
CA GLY A 94 -2.05 13.75 -7.78
C GLY A 94 -3.28 13.14 -7.08
N PHE A 95 -4.50 13.60 -7.34
CA PHE A 95 -5.74 12.97 -6.87
C PHE A 95 -6.28 11.89 -7.82
N GLN A 96 -6.00 11.99 -9.11
CA GLN A 96 -6.46 10.99 -10.10
C GLN A 96 -5.60 9.72 -10.06
N ASP A 97 -4.33 9.84 -9.70
CA ASP A 97 -3.36 8.73 -9.67
C ASP A 97 -3.49 7.79 -8.46
N ARG A 98 -4.36 8.07 -7.49
CA ARG A 98 -4.38 7.33 -6.19
C ARG A 98 -5.56 6.40 -5.99
N ALA A 99 -6.48 6.31 -6.95
CA ALA A 99 -7.60 5.39 -6.91
C ALA A 99 -8.28 5.31 -8.29
N GLU A 100 -7.97 4.26 -9.05
CA GLU A 100 -8.90 3.64 -10.01
C GLU A 100 -9.04 2.16 -9.66
#